data_AF-A0A3M5B0C3-F1
#
_entry.id   AF-A0A3M5B0C3-F1
#
_cell.length_a   1.000
_cell.length_b   1.000
_cell.length_c   1.000
_cell.angle_alpha   90.00
_cell.angle_beta   90.00
_cell.angle_gamma   90.00
#
_symmetry.space_group_name_H-M   'P 1'
#
loop_
_entity.id
_entity.type
_entity.pdbx_description
1 polymer ?
#
loop_
_entity_poly.entity_id
_entity_poly.type
_entity_poly.pdbx_seq_one_letter_code
_entity_poly.pdbx_strand_id
1 'polypeptide(L)'
;MALLCTYTYDPLDRVSTLNPLAQVLSSRFYDGEQLMTELLGDRQRTCIRAGGQLLAQQSREGEEVVTTMVASDLHNSVLHASEDGRQVDIAYTPFGHRQAEQTVAALPGFNGEQPDLVTGHYLLGNGYRAYNPVLMRFSSPDSFSPFGEGGLNAYAYGLGKL
;
A
#
# COMPACT_ATOMS: atom_id res chain seq x y z
N MET A 1 10.51 14.60 -20.21
CA MET A 1 9.94 13.89 -19.05
C MET A 1 10.70 12.58 -18.90
N ALA A 2 11.24 12.29 -17.70
CA ALA A 2 11.80 10.99 -17.40
C ALA A 2 10.70 10.09 -16.83
N LEU A 3 10.60 8.85 -17.33
CA LEU A 3 9.69 7.84 -16.79
C LEU A 3 10.32 7.27 -15.51
N LEU A 4 9.67 7.47 -14.36
CA LEU A 4 10.19 7.05 -13.06
C LEU A 4 9.68 5.69 -12.61
N CYS A 5 8.48 5.29 -13.02
CA CYS A 5 7.90 3.98 -12.72
C CYS A 5 6.79 3.65 -13.72
N THR A 6 6.70 2.39 -14.13
CA THR A 6 5.59 1.87 -14.93
C THR A 6 4.80 0.87 -14.10
N TYR A 7 3.47 0.96 -14.16
CA TYR A 7 2.56 0.02 -13.52
C TYR A 7 1.84 -0.80 -14.59
N THR A 8 1.63 -2.08 -14.34
CA THR A 8 0.75 -2.91 -15.16
C THR A 8 -0.37 -3.48 -14.31
N TYR A 9 -1.46 -3.86 -14.96
CA TYR A 9 -2.68 -4.33 -14.31
C TYR A 9 -3.06 -5.71 -14.83
N ASP A 10 -3.66 -6.51 -13.96
CA ASP A 10 -4.28 -7.78 -14.34
C ASP A 10 -5.70 -7.56 -14.90
N PRO A 11 -6.38 -8.59 -15.42
CA PRO A 11 -7.73 -8.46 -15.98
C PRO A 11 -8.83 -8.08 -14.96
N LEU A 12 -8.50 -7.97 -13.67
CA LEU A 12 -9.42 -7.53 -12.62
C LEU A 12 -9.07 -6.09 -12.15
N ASP A 13 -8.30 -5.36 -12.96
CA ASP A 13 -7.88 -3.98 -12.68
C ASP A 13 -7.03 -3.80 -11.42
N ARG A 14 -6.30 -4.86 -11.01
CA ARG A 14 -5.36 -4.80 -9.88
C ARG A 14 -3.94 -4.63 -10.36
N VAL A 15 -3.13 -3.82 -9.66
CA VAL A 15 -1.71 -3.65 -9.99
C VAL A 15 -0.98 -4.99 -9.99
N SER A 16 -0.61 -5.48 -11.16
CA SER A 16 0.10 -6.74 -11.35
C SER A 16 1.60 -6.59 -11.18
N THR A 17 2.17 -5.51 -11.72
CA THR A 17 3.60 -5.23 -11.59
C THR A 17 3.91 -3.75 -11.40
N LEU A 18 5.02 -3.48 -10.71
CA LEU A 18 5.62 -2.15 -10.57
C LEU A 18 7.05 -2.23 -11.09
N ASN A 19 7.40 -1.37 -12.04
CA ASN A 19 8.71 -1.32 -12.66
C ASN A 19 9.33 0.07 -12.46
N PRO A 20 9.93 0.36 -11.29
CA PRO A 20 10.59 1.62 -11.03
C PRO A 20 11.90 1.73 -11.82
N LEU A 21 12.23 2.94 -12.25
CA LEU A 21 13.46 3.21 -12.99
C LEU A 21 14.69 2.83 -12.16
N ALA A 22 15.57 2.03 -12.76
CA ALA A 22 16.81 1.54 -12.13
C ALA A 22 16.60 0.74 -10.83
N GLN A 23 15.41 0.19 -10.61
CA GLN A 23 15.13 -0.76 -9.53
C GLN A 23 14.62 -2.09 -10.11
N VAL A 24 14.52 -3.10 -9.24
CA VAL A 24 14.03 -4.42 -9.62
C VAL A 24 12.51 -4.37 -9.82
N LEU A 25 12.02 -5.09 -10.83
CA LEU A 25 10.60 -5.30 -11.05
C LEU A 25 9.96 -5.97 -9.83
N SER A 26 8.85 -5.39 -9.36
CA SER A 26 7.98 -6.00 -8.36
C SER A 26 6.78 -6.66 -9.05
N SER A 27 6.47 -7.91 -8.70
CA SER A 27 5.25 -8.62 -9.12
C SER A 27 4.34 -8.86 -7.92
N ARG A 28 3.04 -8.62 -8.07
CA ARG A 28 2.05 -8.71 -6.99
C ARG A 28 1.01 -9.79 -7.25
N PHE A 29 0.64 -10.49 -6.18
CA PHE A 29 -0.32 -11.58 -6.18
C PHE A 29 -1.34 -11.37 -5.07
N TYR A 30 -2.60 -11.63 -5.38
CA TYR A 30 -3.75 -11.23 -4.57
C TYR A 30 -4.60 -12.44 -4.18
N ASP A 31 -5.17 -12.37 -2.97
CA ASP A 31 -6.31 -13.20 -2.55
C ASP A 31 -7.56 -12.31 -2.53
N GLY A 32 -8.45 -12.49 -3.51
CA GLY A 32 -9.50 -11.51 -3.81
C GLY A 32 -8.91 -10.12 -4.11
N GLU A 33 -9.38 -9.10 -3.39
CA GLU A 33 -8.88 -7.72 -3.53
C GLU A 33 -7.65 -7.43 -2.65
N GLN A 34 -7.20 -8.37 -1.83
CA GLN A 34 -6.13 -8.13 -0.86
C GLN A 34 -4.78 -8.60 -1.39
N LEU A 35 -3.76 -7.73 -1.30
CA LEU A 35 -2.39 -8.12 -1.59
C LEU A 35 -1.94 -9.23 -0.61
N MET A 36 -1.58 -10.37 -1.18
CA MET A 36 -1.11 -11.55 -0.44
C MET A 36 0.40 -11.68 -0.51
N THR A 37 0.98 -11.59 -1.72
CA THR A 37 2.41 -11.78 -1.93
C THR A 37 2.96 -10.76 -2.91
N GLU A 38 4.14 -10.23 -2.61
CA GLU A 38 4.95 -9.42 -3.52
C GLU A 38 6.30 -10.11 -3.75
N LEU A 39 6.71 -10.22 -5.02
CA LEU A 39 8.02 -10.73 -5.43
C LEU A 39 8.84 -9.58 -5.99
N LEU A 40 9.98 -9.28 -5.36
CA LEU A 40 10.92 -8.25 -5.78
C LEU A 40 12.30 -8.91 -5.99
N GLY A 41 12.61 -9.29 -7.23
CA GLY A 41 13.81 -10.05 -7.53
C GLY A 41 13.75 -11.44 -6.92
N ASP A 42 14.71 -11.77 -6.07
CA ASP A 42 14.79 -13.00 -5.27
C ASP A 42 14.10 -12.90 -3.90
N ARG A 43 13.69 -11.68 -3.51
CA ARG A 43 12.99 -11.43 -2.27
C ARG A 43 11.48 -11.64 -2.44
N GLN A 44 10.90 -12.47 -1.59
CA GLN A 44 9.47 -12.65 -1.46
C GLN A 44 8.98 -11.99 -0.17
N ARG A 45 7.88 -11.24 -0.25
CA ARG A 45 7.13 -10.75 0.90
C ARG A 45 5.73 -11.32 0.89
N THR A 46 5.26 -11.85 2.01
CA THR A 46 3.92 -12.41 2.15
C THR A 46 3.22 -11.76 3.34
N CYS A 47 2.02 -11.21 3.09
CA CYS A 47 1.15 -10.65 4.10
C CYS A 47 0.36 -11.78 4.76
N ILE A 48 0.38 -11.84 6.09
CA ILE A 48 -0.38 -12.81 6.87
C ILE A 48 -1.56 -12.07 7.50
N ARG A 49 -2.77 -12.52 7.17
CA ARG A 49 -4.02 -11.86 7.57
C ARG A 49 -4.98 -12.83 8.24
N ALA A 50 -5.81 -12.31 9.15
CA ALA A 50 -6.96 -13.03 9.70
C ALA A 50 -8.17 -12.09 9.76
N GLY A 51 -9.33 -12.52 9.26
CA GLY A 51 -10.52 -11.66 9.20
C GLY A 51 -10.31 -10.34 8.44
N GLY A 52 -9.40 -10.33 7.46
CA GLY A 52 -9.00 -9.13 6.71
C GLY A 52 -8.02 -8.21 7.43
N GLN A 53 -7.68 -8.48 8.69
CA GLN A 53 -6.69 -7.70 9.43
C GLN A 53 -5.26 -8.19 9.16
N LEU A 54 -4.33 -7.27 8.93
CA LEU A 54 -2.90 -7.61 8.80
C LEU A 54 -2.33 -7.93 10.19
N LEU A 55 -1.73 -9.11 10.33
CA LEU A 55 -1.14 -9.58 11.58
C LEU A 55 0.38 -9.67 11.53
N ALA A 56 0.92 -10.00 10.35
CA ALA A 56 2.35 -10.06 10.14
C ALA A 56 2.72 -9.91 8.66
N GLN A 57 3.98 -9.60 8.40
CA GLN A 57 4.60 -9.75 7.09
C GLN A 57 5.81 -10.67 7.22
N GLN A 58 5.86 -11.70 6.38
CA GLN A 58 7.04 -12.54 6.24
C GLN A 58 7.86 -12.05 5.05
N SER A 59 9.17 -11.90 5.24
CA SER A 59 10.14 -11.59 4.19
C SER A 59 11.09 -12.77 4.06
N ARG A 60 11.20 -13.32 2.86
CA ARG A 60 12.11 -14.41 2.53
C ARG A 60 13.11 -13.98 1.46
N GLU A 61 14.38 -14.23 1.71
CA GLU A 61 15.48 -13.99 0.78
C GLU A 61 16.44 -15.18 0.85
N GLY A 62 16.40 -16.06 -0.16
CA GLY A 62 17.09 -17.35 -0.10
C GLY A 62 16.56 -18.27 1.01
N GLU A 63 17.44 -18.64 1.95
CA GLU A 63 17.10 -19.42 3.15
C GLU A 63 16.73 -18.55 4.36
N GLU A 64 17.03 -17.25 4.31
CA GLU A 64 16.68 -16.34 5.40
C GLU A 64 15.19 -16.02 5.35
N VAL A 65 14.53 -16.17 6.50
CA VAL A 65 13.11 -15.86 6.69
C VAL A 65 12.96 -14.99 7.92
N VAL A 66 12.52 -13.76 7.72
CA VAL A 66 12.23 -12.81 8.78
C VAL A 66 10.73 -12.59 8.84
N THR A 67 10.16 -12.59 10.05
CA THR A 67 8.73 -12.33 10.25
C THR A 67 8.57 -11.10 11.12
N THR A 68 7.99 -10.05 10.54
CA THR A 68 7.63 -8.83 11.25
C THR A 68 6.18 -8.94 11.72
N MET A 69 5.96 -8.95 13.03
CA MET A 69 4.61 -8.87 13.61
C MET A 69 4.10 -7.44 13.54
N VAL A 70 2.82 -7.24 13.28
CA VAL A 70 2.22 -5.91 13.21
C VAL A 70 0.98 -5.79 14.11
N ALA A 71 0.73 -4.57 14.57
CA ALA A 71 -0.55 -4.19 15.16
C ALA A 71 -1.13 -3.02 14.38
N SER A 72 -2.39 -3.13 14.00
CA SER A 72 -3.08 -2.18 13.13
C SER A 72 -4.37 -1.67 13.76
N ASP A 73 -4.86 -0.53 13.27
CA ASP A 73 -6.19 -0.01 13.60
C ASP A 73 -7.32 -0.75 12.85
N LEU A 74 -8.57 -0.30 13.06
CA LEU A 74 -9.76 -0.86 12.41
C LEU A 74 -9.77 -0.71 10.88
N HIS A 75 -8.98 0.21 10.33
CA HIS A 75 -8.82 0.42 8.89
C HIS A 75 -7.54 -0.23 8.36
N ASN A 76 -6.89 -1.11 9.12
CA ASN A 76 -5.61 -1.75 8.76
C ASN A 76 -4.40 -0.82 8.69
N SER A 77 -4.46 0.40 9.20
CA SER A 77 -3.27 1.25 9.32
C SER A 77 -2.32 0.64 10.34
N VAL A 78 -1.10 0.30 9.93
CA VAL A 78 -0.10 -0.33 10.83
C VAL A 78 0.46 0.70 11.80
N LEU A 79 0.16 0.56 13.09
CA LEU A 79 0.58 1.47 14.16
C LEU A 79 1.84 1.00 14.86
N HIS A 80 2.06 -0.31 14.92
CA HIS A 80 3.24 -0.90 15.56
C HIS A 80 3.78 -2.05 14.71
N ALA A 81 5.10 -2.17 14.68
CA ALA A 81 5.80 -3.29 14.07
C ALA A 81 6.85 -3.84 15.02
N SER A 82 7.01 -5.15 15.05
CA SER A 82 7.97 -5.85 15.89
C SER A 82 8.71 -6.92 15.10
N GLU A 83 10.04 -6.88 15.13
CA GLU A 83 10.94 -7.82 14.47
C GLU A 83 12.13 -8.09 15.39
N ASP A 84 12.45 -9.36 15.66
CA ASP A 84 13.60 -9.77 16.49
C ASP A 84 13.72 -9.00 17.83
N GLY A 85 12.58 -8.73 18.48
CA GLY A 85 12.51 -8.00 19.73
C GLY A 85 12.69 -6.48 19.63
N ARG A 86 12.98 -5.95 18.43
CA ARG A 86 12.92 -4.51 18.14
C ARG A 86 11.49 -4.11 17.79
N GLN A 87 11.02 -3.05 18.43
CA GLN A 87 9.71 -2.48 18.17
C GLN A 87 9.85 -1.08 17.56
N VAL A 88 8.95 -0.78 16.63
CA VAL A 88 8.84 0.53 16.00
C VAL A 88 7.39 0.97 16.05
N ASP A 89 7.18 2.17 16.55
CA ASP A 89 5.89 2.85 16.55
C ASP A 89 5.79 3.74 15.31
N ILE A 90 4.61 3.73 14.69
CA ILE A 90 4.32 4.45 13.46
C ILE A 90 3.15 5.38 13.73
N ALA A 91 3.35 6.67 13.47
CA ALA A 91 2.32 7.69 13.62
C ALA A 91 1.92 8.24 12.24
N TYR A 92 0.61 8.38 12.03
CA TYR A 92 0.04 9.03 10.86
C TYR A 92 -0.74 10.27 11.27
N THR A 93 -0.80 11.27 10.40
CA THR A 93 -1.89 12.25 10.45
C THR A 93 -3.22 11.53 10.19
N PRO A 94 -4.38 12.15 10.51
CA PRO A 94 -5.68 11.58 10.18
C PRO A 94 -5.89 11.25 8.70
N PHE A 95 -5.06 11.84 7.82
CA PHE A 95 -5.10 11.66 6.38
C PHE A 95 -3.97 10.74 5.85
N GLY A 96 -3.29 10.00 6.72
CA GLY A 96 -2.32 8.98 6.34
C GLY A 96 -0.91 9.48 6.05
N HIS A 97 -0.63 10.76 6.31
CA HIS A 97 0.72 11.30 6.14
C HIS A 97 1.62 10.86 7.29
N ARG A 98 2.81 10.36 6.97
CA ARG A 98 3.90 10.06 7.91
C ARG A 98 5.23 10.52 7.34
N GLN A 99 6.22 10.77 8.19
CA GLN A 99 7.57 11.11 7.74
C GLN A 99 8.33 9.87 7.27
N ALA A 100 9.17 10.02 6.23
CA ALA A 100 9.89 8.93 5.58
C ALA A 100 10.97 8.26 6.45
N GLU A 101 11.40 8.91 7.53
CA GLU A 101 12.48 8.41 8.41
C GLU A 101 12.04 7.23 9.32
N GLN A 102 10.73 6.94 9.40
CA GLN A 102 10.14 5.86 10.22
C GLN A 102 9.93 4.56 9.41
N THR A 103 10.75 4.31 8.40
CA THR A 103 10.50 3.19 7.46
C THR A 103 11.02 1.87 8.03
N VAL A 104 10.13 1.10 8.67
CA VAL A 104 10.29 -0.37 8.73
C VAL A 104 10.09 -0.89 7.31
N ALA A 105 11.11 -1.58 6.78
CA ALA A 105 11.25 -1.87 5.36
C ALA A 105 9.96 -2.43 4.74
N ALA A 106 9.29 -1.57 3.96
CA ALA A 106 8.18 -1.92 3.07
C ALA A 106 7.00 -2.66 3.72
N LEU A 107 6.69 -2.39 4.99
CA LEU A 107 5.43 -2.83 5.56
C LEU A 107 4.25 -2.07 4.90
N PRO A 108 3.09 -2.73 4.76
CA PRO A 108 1.83 -2.03 4.58
C PRO A 108 1.68 -0.90 5.60
N GLY A 109 1.24 0.27 5.14
CA GLY A 109 1.17 1.48 5.93
C GLY A 109 -0.26 1.84 6.29
N PHE A 110 -0.64 3.09 5.97
CA PHE A 110 -1.99 3.59 6.16
C PHE A 110 -2.99 2.80 5.33
N ASN A 111 -4.16 2.51 5.91
CA ASN A 111 -5.22 1.73 5.28
C ASN A 111 -4.79 0.32 4.81
N GLY A 112 -3.74 -0.24 5.40
CA GLY A 112 -3.16 -1.51 4.96
C GLY A 112 -2.47 -1.46 3.59
N GLU A 113 -2.21 -0.25 3.07
CA GLU A 113 -1.61 -0.03 1.76
C GLU A 113 -0.17 0.47 1.89
N GLN A 114 0.69 -0.01 1.00
CA GLN A 114 2.07 0.45 0.96
C GLN A 114 2.14 1.80 0.23
N PRO A 115 2.83 2.82 0.78
CA PRO A 115 3.07 4.04 0.04
C PRO A 115 3.97 3.74 -1.17
N ASP A 116 3.61 4.32 -2.31
CA ASP A 116 4.42 4.30 -3.51
C ASP A 116 5.81 4.87 -3.23
N LEU A 117 6.84 4.15 -3.66
CA LEU A 117 8.23 4.47 -3.35
C LEU A 117 8.70 5.77 -4.04
N VAL A 118 8.06 6.16 -5.14
CA VAL A 118 8.45 7.35 -5.92
C VAL A 118 7.73 8.60 -5.41
N THR A 119 6.44 8.49 -5.13
CA THR A 119 5.58 9.65 -4.83
C THR A 119 5.18 9.77 -3.36
N GLY A 120 5.29 8.70 -2.57
CA GLY A 120 4.75 8.63 -1.21
C GLY A 120 3.22 8.61 -1.15
N HIS A 121 2.55 8.47 -2.30
CA HIS A 121 1.09 8.35 -2.40
C HIS A 121 0.64 6.92 -2.07
N TYR A 122 -0.63 6.74 -1.76
CA TYR A 122 -1.23 5.40 -1.64
C TYR A 122 -2.04 5.07 -2.89
N LEU A 123 -1.80 3.90 -3.49
CA LEU A 123 -2.49 3.43 -4.69
C LEU A 123 -3.78 2.69 -4.32
N LEU A 124 -4.78 3.44 -3.85
CA LEU A 124 -6.02 2.89 -3.30
C LEU A 124 -6.93 2.31 -4.40
N GLY A 125 -7.76 1.34 -4.00
CA GLY A 125 -8.65 0.62 -4.93
C GLY A 125 -7.85 -0.21 -5.93
N ASN A 126 -6.83 -0.92 -5.44
CA ASN A 126 -5.94 -1.75 -6.27
C ASN A 126 -5.27 -0.99 -7.43
N GLY A 127 -4.94 0.28 -7.21
CA GLY A 127 -4.31 1.16 -8.19
C GLY A 127 -5.26 2.02 -9.01
N TYR A 128 -6.58 1.92 -8.78
CA TYR A 128 -7.56 2.76 -9.45
C TYR A 128 -7.25 4.26 -9.33
N ARG A 129 -6.88 4.73 -8.12
CA ARG A 129 -6.51 6.14 -7.90
C ARG A 129 -5.36 6.32 -6.91
N ALA A 130 -4.43 7.19 -7.27
CA ALA A 130 -3.37 7.63 -6.37
C ALA A 130 -3.88 8.69 -5.38
N TYR A 131 -3.93 8.34 -4.10
CA TYR A 131 -4.27 9.21 -2.99
C TYR A 131 -3.02 9.92 -2.45
N ASN A 132 -3.05 11.25 -2.39
CA ASN A 132 -1.98 12.05 -1.82
C ASN A 132 -2.30 12.39 -0.34
N PRO A 133 -1.58 11.81 0.63
CA PRO A 133 -1.85 12.04 2.05
C PRO A 133 -1.46 13.44 2.53
N VAL A 134 -0.59 14.15 1.82
CA VAL A 134 -0.18 15.53 2.13
C VAL A 134 -1.26 16.52 1.70
N LEU A 135 -1.80 16.31 0.49
CA LEU A 135 -2.88 17.15 -0.07
C LEU A 135 -4.28 16.67 0.35
N MET A 136 -4.38 15.53 1.03
CA MET A 136 -5.61 14.97 1.58
C MET A 136 -6.68 14.72 0.50
N ARG A 137 -6.26 14.31 -0.69
CA ARG A 137 -7.13 14.13 -1.87
C ARG A 137 -6.58 13.13 -2.88
N PHE A 138 -7.42 12.68 -3.80
CA PHE A 138 -6.99 11.93 -4.97
C PHE A 138 -6.32 12.83 -6.02
N SER A 139 -5.40 12.24 -6.79
CA SER A 139 -4.69 12.89 -7.90
C SER A 139 -5.47 12.89 -9.21
N SER A 140 -6.51 12.07 -9.31
CA SER A 140 -7.43 11.97 -10.46
C SER A 140 -8.88 12.06 -9.98
N PRO A 141 -9.79 12.57 -10.84
CA PRO A 141 -11.21 12.61 -10.52
C PRO A 141 -11.82 11.19 -10.49
N ASP A 142 -12.82 10.99 -9.64
CA ASP A 142 -13.69 9.82 -9.64
C ASP A 142 -14.54 9.76 -10.93
N SER A 143 -14.56 8.61 -11.59
CA SER A 143 -15.35 8.42 -12.83
C SER A 143 -16.87 8.42 -12.58
N PHE A 144 -17.30 8.18 -11.34
CA PHE A 144 -18.70 8.23 -10.94
C PHE A 144 -19.11 9.61 -10.44
N SER A 145 -18.18 10.55 -10.25
CA SER A 145 -18.53 11.95 -9.92
C SER A 145 -18.91 12.75 -11.17
N PRO A 146 -19.75 13.80 -11.05
CA PRO A 146 -20.38 14.27 -9.81
C PRO A 146 -21.76 13.67 -9.54
N PHE A 147 -22.35 12.93 -10.50
CA PHE A 147 -23.76 12.54 -10.47
C PHE A 147 -24.03 11.06 -10.14
N GLY A 148 -22.99 10.25 -10.03
CA GLY A 148 -23.04 8.87 -9.53
C GLY A 148 -22.58 8.77 -8.08
N GLU A 149 -22.11 7.58 -7.69
CA GLU A 149 -21.79 7.25 -6.29
C GLU A 149 -20.57 8.01 -5.72
N GLY A 150 -19.70 8.56 -6.58
CA GLY A 150 -18.54 9.36 -6.17
C GLY A 150 -18.90 10.73 -5.57
N GLY A 151 -20.16 11.17 -5.68
CA GLY A 151 -20.63 12.44 -5.14
C GLY A 151 -20.02 13.66 -5.84
N LEU A 152 -20.35 14.87 -5.37
CA LEU A 152 -20.04 16.11 -6.09
C LEU A 152 -18.55 16.41 -6.22
N ASN A 153 -17.75 16.10 -5.19
CA ASN A 153 -16.32 16.38 -5.21
C ASN A 153 -15.54 15.16 -5.71
N ALA A 154 -15.18 15.19 -7.00
CA ALA A 154 -14.47 14.10 -7.66
C ALA A 154 -13.09 13.75 -7.09
N TYR A 155 -12.51 14.58 -6.21
CA TYR A 155 -11.17 14.36 -5.64
C TYR A 155 -11.19 14.03 -4.14
N ALA A 156 -12.37 14.01 -3.53
CA ALA A 156 -12.51 13.83 -2.09
C ALA A 156 -12.04 12.45 -1.63
N TYR A 157 -11.34 12.41 -0.50
CA TYR A 157 -11.05 11.18 0.24
C TYR A 157 -11.99 11.05 1.44
N GLY A 158 -12.48 9.83 1.72
CA GLY A 158 -13.31 9.52 2.89
C GLY A 158 -14.78 9.97 2.83
N LEU A 159 -15.27 10.42 1.66
CA LEU A 159 -16.66 10.84 1.46
C LEU A 159 -17.54 9.81 0.71
N GLY A 160 -17.02 8.61 0.43
CA GLY A 160 -17.71 7.49 -0.24
C GLY A 160 -17.21 6.13 0.26
N LYS A 161 -17.89 5.04 -0.11
CA LYS A 161 -17.39 3.67 0.17
C LYS A 161 -16.17 3.39 -0.72
N LEU A 162 -15.10 2.87 -0.12
CA LEU A 162 -13.96 2.28 -0.84
C LEU A 162 -14.36 0.93 -1.45
#